data_AF-A0A2T2TRM6-F1
#
_entry.id   AF-A0A2T2TRM6-F1
#
_cell.length_a   1.000
_cell.length_b   1.000
_cell.length_c   1.000
_cell.angle_alpha   90.00
_cell.angle_beta   90.00
_cell.angle_gamma   90.00
#
_symmetry.space_group_name_H-M   'P 1'
#
loop_
_entity.id
_entity.type
_entity.pdbx_description
1 polymer ?
#
loop_
_entity_poly.entity_id
_entity_poly.type
_entity_poly.pdbx_seq_one_letter_code
_entity_poly.pdbx_strand_id
1 'polypeptide(L)'
;MKRGAFQNHLTDAIALNRARRSFYATKTGGRSHRLSGWLIGLERLLVPAARLVDRWAARFDVPVVAEDVVSMEAVRPAAEPPRFRKRLTIGQRRRVAGLLRAWRRRLVRSVWRGEGVAACRATAAALDALARREARWRVHLAMSRHLLESAGYVARRGLDHARRSDGRTRRLTGTLVLGHAALAPLATHLDREAGRSHRCGAGILVNDLPAIPFSSKRNAARRFAPRGERELSPAAPS
;
A
#
# COMPACT_ATOMS: atom_id res chain seq x y z
N MET A 1 -25.76 13.35 0.49
CA MET A 1 -24.44 13.55 -0.17
C MET A 1 -23.78 12.20 -0.42
N LYS A 2 -23.35 11.91 -1.65
CA LYS A 2 -22.57 10.68 -1.93
C LYS A 2 -21.21 10.77 -1.24
N ARG A 3 -20.77 9.67 -0.64
CA ARG A 3 -19.44 9.56 0.00
C ARG A 3 -18.35 9.50 -1.09
N GLY A 4 -17.19 10.09 -0.81
CA GLY A 4 -16.05 10.04 -1.73
C GLY A 4 -15.32 8.70 -1.74
N ALA A 5 -14.44 8.50 -2.71
CA ALA A 5 -13.82 7.20 -2.98
C ALA A 5 -12.90 6.73 -1.84
N PHE A 6 -12.12 7.64 -1.22
CA PHE A 6 -11.26 7.24 -0.11
C PHE A 6 -12.07 6.95 1.15
N GLN A 7 -13.11 7.75 1.42
CA GLN A 7 -14.02 7.47 2.51
C GLN A 7 -14.72 6.10 2.35
N ASN A 8 -15.15 5.76 1.13
CA ASN A 8 -15.76 4.46 0.85
C ASN A 8 -14.78 3.33 1.10
N HIS A 9 -13.56 3.41 0.54
CA HIS A 9 -12.51 2.41 0.76
C HIS A 9 -12.26 2.13 2.25
N LEU A 10 -12.13 3.17 3.09
CA LEU A 10 -11.97 2.99 4.54
C LEU A 10 -13.21 2.42 5.23
N THR A 11 -14.41 2.79 4.77
CA THR A 11 -15.66 2.23 5.32
C THR A 11 -15.77 0.75 5.00
N ASP A 12 -15.42 0.35 3.78
CA ASP A 12 -15.47 -1.04 3.34
C ASP A 12 -14.42 -1.87 4.10
N ALA A 13 -13.23 -1.32 4.35
CA ALA A 13 -12.22 -1.95 5.20
C ALA A 13 -12.73 -2.16 6.64
N ILE A 14 -13.41 -1.16 7.23
CA ILE A 14 -14.04 -1.30 8.55
C ILE A 14 -15.10 -2.39 8.54
N ALA A 15 -15.96 -2.42 7.52
CA ALA A 15 -17.02 -3.41 7.40
C ALA A 15 -16.45 -4.82 7.28
N LEU A 16 -15.44 -5.00 6.42
CA LEU A 16 -14.72 -6.26 6.23
C LEU A 16 -14.07 -6.73 7.55
N ASN A 17 -13.34 -5.85 8.23
CA ASN A 17 -12.68 -6.17 9.49
C ASN A 17 -13.69 -6.56 10.58
N ARG A 18 -14.86 -5.91 10.64
CA ARG A 18 -15.94 -6.31 11.55
C ARG A 18 -16.49 -7.70 11.21
N ALA A 19 -16.79 -7.94 9.95
CA ALA A 19 -17.33 -9.22 9.48
C ALA A 19 -16.38 -10.39 9.76
N ARG A 20 -15.06 -10.19 9.61
CA ARG A 20 -14.04 -11.23 9.82
C ARG A 20 -13.54 -11.38 11.26
N ARG A 21 -13.92 -10.44 12.16
CA ARG A 21 -13.40 -10.41 13.54
C ARG A 21 -13.73 -11.68 14.31
N SER A 22 -14.98 -12.13 14.27
CA SER A 22 -15.44 -13.34 14.95
C SER A 22 -14.74 -14.58 14.39
N PHE A 23 -14.69 -14.71 13.06
CA PHE A 23 -14.00 -15.81 12.38
C PHE A 23 -12.54 -15.96 12.84
N TYR A 24 -11.75 -14.88 12.79
CA TYR A 24 -10.36 -14.95 13.25
C TYR A 24 -10.24 -15.18 14.75
N ALA A 25 -11.17 -14.66 15.55
CA ALA A 25 -11.15 -14.85 17.00
C ALA A 25 -11.34 -16.32 17.36
N THR A 26 -12.34 -16.98 16.79
CA THR A 26 -12.58 -18.43 16.96
C THR A 26 -11.34 -19.23 16.60
N LYS A 27 -10.74 -18.96 15.43
CA LYS A 27 -9.56 -19.68 14.95
C LYS A 27 -8.29 -19.46 15.80
N THR A 28 -8.22 -18.36 16.55
CA THR A 28 -7.02 -17.99 17.32
C THR A 28 -7.18 -18.12 18.83
N GLY A 29 -8.36 -18.53 19.31
CA GLY A 29 -8.71 -18.46 20.75
C GLY A 29 -8.73 -17.02 21.26
N GLY A 30 -9.33 -16.10 20.51
CA GLY A 30 -9.50 -14.69 20.86
C GLY A 30 -8.28 -13.78 20.62
N ARG A 31 -7.10 -14.33 20.30
CA ARG A 31 -5.85 -13.54 20.16
C ARG A 31 -5.91 -12.48 19.05
N SER A 32 -6.73 -12.68 18.02
CA SER A 32 -6.90 -11.70 16.93
C SER A 32 -7.76 -10.49 17.32
N HIS A 33 -8.56 -10.54 18.39
CA HIS A 33 -9.53 -9.49 18.71
C HIS A 33 -8.88 -8.11 18.87
N ARG A 34 -7.75 -8.07 19.58
CA ARG A 34 -7.02 -6.82 19.80
C ARG A 34 -6.53 -6.22 18.47
N LEU A 35 -5.99 -7.05 17.58
CA LEU A 35 -5.51 -6.58 16.27
C LEU A 35 -6.66 -6.07 15.41
N SER A 36 -7.77 -6.80 15.31
CA SER A 36 -8.96 -6.33 14.58
C SER A 36 -9.52 -5.03 15.17
N GLY A 37 -9.58 -4.90 16.49
CA GLY A 37 -10.01 -3.67 17.15
C GLY A 37 -9.09 -2.48 16.84
N TRP A 38 -7.78 -2.70 16.83
CA TRP A 38 -6.80 -1.68 16.44
C TRP A 38 -6.96 -1.26 14.98
N LEU A 39 -7.15 -2.20 14.04
CA LEU A 39 -7.36 -1.89 12.62
C LEU A 39 -8.62 -1.04 12.42
N ILE A 40 -9.75 -1.47 13.00
CA ILE A 40 -11.02 -0.74 12.94
C ILE A 40 -10.87 0.66 13.55
N GLY A 41 -10.15 0.78 14.67
CA GLY A 41 -9.89 2.06 15.33
C GLY A 41 -9.09 3.02 14.46
N LEU A 42 -8.00 2.52 13.84
CA LEU A 42 -7.15 3.30 12.93
C LEU A 42 -7.94 3.76 11.69
N GLU A 43 -8.71 2.86 11.09
CA GLU A 43 -9.54 3.20 9.93
C GLU A 43 -10.59 4.26 10.28
N ARG A 44 -11.27 4.13 11.43
CA ARG A 44 -12.22 5.15 11.93
C ARG A 44 -11.55 6.50 12.14
N LEU A 45 -10.33 6.52 12.68
CA LEU A 45 -9.57 7.74 12.88
C LEU A 45 -9.20 8.42 11.55
N LEU A 46 -8.97 7.62 10.49
CA LEU A 46 -8.63 8.13 9.16
C LEU A 46 -9.84 8.58 8.33
N VAL A 47 -11.07 8.12 8.64
CA VAL A 47 -12.29 8.49 7.90
C VAL A 47 -12.50 10.01 7.78
N PRO A 48 -12.36 10.82 8.85
CA PRO A 48 -12.46 12.27 8.73
C PRO A 48 -11.41 12.88 7.78
N ALA A 49 -10.15 12.42 7.86
CA ALA A 49 -9.10 12.87 6.95
C ALA A 49 -9.40 12.46 5.50
N ALA A 50 -9.93 11.26 5.28
CA ALA A 50 -10.36 10.79 3.96
C ALA A 50 -11.45 11.67 3.35
N ARG A 51 -12.42 12.13 4.15
CA ARG A 51 -13.44 13.10 3.70
C ARG A 51 -12.84 14.42 3.23
N LEU A 52 -11.83 14.92 3.93
CA LEU A 52 -11.14 16.16 3.54
C LEU A 52 -10.36 15.97 2.24
N VAL A 53 -9.68 14.83 2.10
CA VAL A 53 -8.98 14.44 0.87
C VAL A 53 -9.95 14.31 -0.29
N ASP A 54 -11.09 13.63 -0.13
CA ASP A 54 -12.11 13.49 -1.17
C ASP A 54 -12.66 14.86 -1.60
N ARG A 55 -12.92 15.78 -0.66
CA ARG A 55 -13.36 17.15 -0.96
C ARG A 55 -12.28 17.95 -1.71
N TRP A 56 -11.00 17.74 -1.39
CA TRP A 56 -9.92 18.39 -2.12
C TRP A 56 -9.79 17.80 -3.53
N ALA A 57 -9.88 16.48 -3.67
CA ALA A 57 -9.85 15.78 -4.95
C ALA A 57 -10.98 16.23 -5.89
N ALA A 58 -12.17 16.51 -5.35
CA ALA A 58 -13.33 16.99 -6.11
C ALA A 58 -13.14 18.37 -6.76
N ARG A 59 -12.05 19.10 -6.45
CA ARG A 59 -11.71 20.38 -7.09
C ARG A 59 -10.99 20.24 -8.42
N PHE A 60 -10.63 19.01 -8.81
CA PHE A 60 -9.89 18.73 -10.03
C PHE A 60 -10.78 17.97 -11.01
N ASP A 61 -10.59 18.23 -12.30
CA ASP A 61 -11.30 17.54 -13.39
C ASP A 61 -10.80 16.09 -13.61
N VAL A 62 -9.75 15.70 -12.89
CA VAL A 62 -9.16 14.36 -12.90
C VAL A 62 -9.57 13.62 -11.62
N PRO A 63 -10.09 12.38 -11.70
CA PRO A 63 -10.58 11.63 -10.54
C PRO A 63 -9.43 10.99 -9.74
N VAL A 64 -8.52 11.82 -9.21
CA VAL A 64 -7.25 11.44 -8.55
C VAL A 64 -7.44 10.29 -7.56
N VAL A 65 -8.30 10.48 -6.56
CA VAL A 65 -8.47 9.52 -5.47
C VAL A 65 -9.22 8.27 -5.93
N ALA A 66 -10.22 8.42 -6.80
CA ALA A 66 -11.01 7.29 -7.28
C ALA A 66 -10.19 6.32 -8.14
N GLU A 67 -9.19 6.81 -8.88
CA GLU A 67 -8.26 5.97 -9.64
C GLU A 67 -7.11 5.37 -8.80
N ASP A 68 -6.87 5.95 -7.62
CA ASP A 68 -5.77 5.59 -6.73
C ASP A 68 -6.16 4.51 -5.70
N VAL A 69 -7.44 4.44 -5.33
CA VAL A 69 -7.95 3.41 -4.39
C VAL A 69 -8.25 2.10 -5.11
N VAL A 70 -7.95 0.98 -4.46
CA VAL A 70 -8.29 -0.37 -4.94
C VAL A 70 -9.51 -0.87 -4.17
N SER A 71 -10.42 -1.55 -4.87
CA SER A 71 -11.62 -2.13 -4.25
C SER A 71 -11.27 -3.14 -3.15
N MET A 72 -11.99 -3.07 -2.03
CA MET A 72 -11.90 -4.04 -0.94
C MET A 72 -12.60 -5.37 -1.28
N GLU A 73 -13.33 -5.46 -2.40
CA GLU A 73 -13.93 -6.71 -2.87
C GLU A 73 -12.88 -7.69 -3.41
N ALA A 74 -11.72 -7.19 -3.84
CA ALA A 74 -10.62 -7.99 -4.39
C ALA A 74 -9.76 -8.69 -3.32
N VAL A 75 -10.24 -8.75 -2.08
CA VAL A 75 -9.56 -9.43 -0.97
C VAL A 75 -9.75 -10.94 -1.03
N ARG A 76 -8.78 -11.68 -0.48
CA ARG A 76 -8.85 -13.14 -0.43
C ARG A 76 -9.90 -13.62 0.58
N PRO A 77 -10.45 -14.83 0.44
CA PRO A 77 -11.35 -15.41 1.43
C PRO A 77 -10.73 -15.46 2.84
N ALA A 78 -11.53 -15.17 3.87
CA ALA A 78 -11.04 -15.18 5.26
C ALA A 78 -10.50 -16.55 5.69
N ALA A 79 -11.11 -17.63 5.17
CA ALA A 79 -10.77 -19.01 5.48
C ALA A 79 -9.40 -19.45 4.94
N GLU A 80 -8.86 -18.74 3.94
CA GLU A 80 -7.63 -19.15 3.28
C GLU A 80 -6.43 -19.13 4.25
N PRO A 81 -5.69 -20.23 4.40
CA PRO A 81 -4.58 -20.28 5.33
C PRO A 81 -3.41 -19.38 4.87
N PRO A 82 -2.72 -18.68 5.78
CA PRO A 82 -1.54 -17.92 5.41
C PRO A 82 -0.41 -18.88 5.00
N ARG A 83 0.23 -18.58 3.86
CA ARG A 83 1.37 -19.34 3.32
C ARG A 83 2.48 -19.56 4.36
N PHE A 84 2.79 -18.49 5.10
CA PHE A 84 3.80 -18.47 6.14
C PHE A 84 3.15 -18.30 7.51
N ARG A 85 3.62 -19.07 8.49
CA ARG A 85 3.09 -19.06 9.86
C ARG A 85 4.09 -18.52 10.88
N LYS A 86 5.35 -18.28 10.50
CA LYS A 86 6.35 -17.73 11.44
C LYS A 86 6.05 -16.27 11.74
N ARG A 87 6.46 -15.84 12.93
CA ARG A 87 6.38 -14.45 13.39
C ARG A 87 7.75 -13.78 13.27
N LEU A 88 7.73 -12.48 12.98
CA LEU A 88 8.93 -11.64 13.07
C LEU A 88 9.53 -11.67 14.48
N THR A 89 10.83 -11.98 14.56
CA THR A 89 11.63 -11.73 15.76
C THR A 89 11.84 -10.23 15.96
N ILE A 90 12.30 -9.82 17.15
CA ILE A 90 12.61 -8.40 17.43
C ILE A 90 13.71 -7.89 16.48
N GLY A 91 14.76 -8.68 16.25
CA GLY A 91 15.84 -8.33 15.33
C GLY A 91 15.36 -8.20 13.89
N GLN A 92 14.51 -9.12 13.41
CA GLN A 92 13.92 -9.03 12.08
C GLN A 92 13.01 -7.80 11.95
N ARG A 93 12.17 -7.51 12.95
CA ARG A 93 11.34 -6.28 12.98
C ARG A 93 12.20 -5.02 12.88
N ARG A 94 13.31 -4.93 13.63
CA ARG A 94 14.25 -3.79 13.55
C ARG A 94 14.82 -3.64 12.14
N ARG A 95 15.18 -4.75 11.47
CA ARG A 95 15.68 -4.74 10.08
C ARG A 95 14.63 -4.26 9.08
N VAL A 96 13.36 -4.67 9.22
CA VAL A 96 12.26 -4.15 8.38
C VAL A 96 12.02 -2.67 8.66
N ALA A 97 12.00 -2.26 9.92
CA ALA A 97 11.84 -0.85 10.28
C ALA A 97 12.97 0.02 9.73
N GLY A 98 14.21 -0.47 9.73
CA GLY A 98 15.35 0.19 9.08
C GLY A 98 15.16 0.35 7.57
N LEU A 99 14.69 -0.70 6.89
CA LEU A 99 14.34 -0.65 5.46
C LEU A 99 13.27 0.42 5.20
N LEU A 100 12.15 0.39 5.93
CA LEU A 100 11.06 1.35 5.74
C LEU A 100 11.48 2.78 6.07
N ARG A 101 12.35 2.99 7.07
CA ARG A 101 12.90 4.32 7.38
C ARG A 101 13.79 4.83 6.24
N ALA A 102 14.63 3.97 5.65
CA ALA A 102 15.45 4.34 4.51
C ALA A 102 14.60 4.67 3.27
N TRP A 103 13.59 3.84 2.98
CA TRP A 103 12.60 4.10 1.94
C TRP A 103 11.88 5.44 2.17
N ARG A 104 11.34 5.67 3.37
CA ARG A 104 10.65 6.91 3.73
C ARG A 104 11.49 8.15 3.47
N ARG A 105 12.76 8.15 3.89
CA ARG A 105 13.69 9.28 3.66
C ARG A 105 13.87 9.57 2.17
N ARG A 106 14.04 8.53 1.35
CA ARG A 106 14.17 8.67 -0.11
C ARG A 106 12.86 9.16 -0.73
N LEU A 107 11.73 8.58 -0.35
CA LEU A 107 10.41 8.94 -0.85
C LEU A 107 10.08 10.40 -0.57
N VAL A 108 10.24 10.84 0.69
CA VAL A 108 9.98 12.24 1.11
C VAL A 108 10.83 13.21 0.29
N ARG A 109 12.14 12.93 0.16
CA ARG A 109 13.04 13.75 -0.65
C ARG A 109 12.59 13.83 -2.10
N SER A 110 12.23 12.71 -2.72
CA SER A 110 11.76 12.68 -4.10
C SER A 110 10.45 13.44 -4.28
N VAL A 111 9.50 13.33 -3.34
CA VAL A 111 8.25 14.10 -3.38
C VAL A 111 8.52 15.60 -3.29
N TRP A 112 9.39 16.04 -2.37
CA TRP A 112 9.73 17.47 -2.23
C TRP A 112 10.47 18.04 -3.43
N ARG A 113 11.25 17.23 -4.14
CA ARG A 113 11.91 17.62 -5.39
C ARG A 113 11.04 17.47 -6.64
N GLY A 114 9.80 17.00 -6.51
CA GLY A 114 8.93 16.71 -7.66
C GLY A 114 9.38 15.52 -8.51
N GLU A 115 10.30 14.69 -8.01
CA GLU A 115 10.89 13.55 -8.71
C GLU A 115 10.01 12.28 -8.57
N GLY A 116 8.80 12.28 -9.14
CA GLY A 116 7.86 11.17 -8.99
C GLY A 116 8.40 9.82 -9.51
N VAL A 117 9.26 9.82 -10.54
CA VAL A 117 9.94 8.62 -11.02
C VAL A 117 10.93 8.07 -9.98
N ALA A 118 11.68 8.94 -9.31
CA ALA A 118 12.60 8.52 -8.24
C ALA A 118 11.84 7.95 -7.04
N ALA A 119 10.69 8.54 -6.69
CA ALA A 119 9.78 8.00 -5.68
C ALA A 119 9.32 6.56 -6.04
N CYS A 120 8.93 6.32 -7.29
CA CYS A 120 8.55 4.98 -7.75
C CYS A 120 9.72 3.98 -7.69
N ARG A 121 10.92 4.38 -8.15
CA ARG A 121 12.12 3.52 -8.09
C ARG A 121 12.50 3.16 -6.66
N ALA A 122 12.43 4.13 -5.73
CA ALA A 122 12.70 3.91 -4.32
C ALA A 122 11.72 2.89 -3.71
N THR A 123 10.43 2.99 -4.04
CA THR A 123 9.41 2.05 -3.60
C THR A 123 9.61 0.65 -4.19
N ALA A 124 9.91 0.54 -5.49
CA ALA A 124 10.18 -0.75 -6.13
C ALA A 124 11.38 -1.47 -5.48
N ALA A 125 12.48 -0.76 -5.26
CA ALA A 125 13.65 -1.31 -4.58
C ALA A 125 13.33 -1.77 -3.14
N ALA A 126 12.49 -1.02 -2.42
CA ALA A 126 12.06 -1.39 -1.08
C ALA A 126 11.18 -2.65 -1.10
N LEU A 127 10.26 -2.79 -2.07
CA LEU A 127 9.42 -3.97 -2.24
C LEU A 127 10.23 -5.22 -2.57
N ASP A 128 11.20 -5.12 -3.48
CA ASP A 128 12.10 -6.24 -3.81
C ASP A 128 12.87 -6.69 -2.56
N ALA A 129 13.38 -5.73 -1.79
CA ALA A 129 14.11 -6.01 -0.56
C ALA A 129 13.19 -6.58 0.55
N LEU A 130 11.92 -6.18 0.59
CA LEU A 130 10.92 -6.71 1.52
C LEU A 130 10.54 -8.15 1.15
N ALA A 131 10.30 -8.42 -0.13
CA ALA A 131 9.94 -9.75 -0.65
C ALA A 131 11.06 -10.78 -0.37
N ARG A 132 12.32 -10.43 -0.59
CA ARG A 132 13.47 -11.29 -0.23
C ARG A 132 13.51 -11.63 1.26
N ARG A 133 13.20 -10.66 2.13
CA ARG A 133 13.14 -10.88 3.58
C ARG A 133 11.97 -11.76 3.98
N GLU A 134 10.79 -11.52 3.40
CA GLU A 134 9.60 -12.31 3.63
C GLU A 134 9.84 -13.79 3.31
N ALA A 135 10.38 -14.07 2.11
CA ALA A 135 10.72 -15.42 1.67
C ALA A 135 11.80 -16.06 2.57
N ARG A 136 12.91 -15.35 2.83
CA ARG A 136 14.02 -15.87 3.65
C ARG A 136 13.59 -16.21 5.08
N TRP A 137 12.77 -15.36 5.70
CA TRP A 137 12.36 -15.56 7.10
C TRP A 137 11.10 -16.39 7.23
N ARG A 138 10.42 -16.70 6.12
CA ARG A 138 9.13 -17.42 6.08
C ARG A 138 8.11 -16.79 7.04
N VAL A 139 8.00 -15.46 7.00
CA VAL A 139 7.04 -14.62 7.73
C VAL A 139 6.13 -13.93 6.71
N HIS A 140 5.07 -13.26 7.15
CA HIS A 140 4.32 -12.32 6.31
C HIS A 140 4.63 -10.87 6.70
N LEU A 141 4.77 -10.01 5.70
CA LEU A 141 4.99 -8.57 5.82
C LEU A 141 3.88 -7.80 5.08
N ALA A 142 2.63 -8.29 5.23
CA ALA A 142 1.48 -7.88 4.44
C ALA A 142 1.18 -6.37 4.54
N MET A 143 1.22 -5.79 5.74
CA MET A 143 0.97 -4.36 5.93
C MET A 143 2.13 -3.52 5.41
N SER A 144 3.38 -3.94 5.66
CA SER A 144 4.54 -3.25 5.08
C SER A 144 4.52 -3.28 3.55
N ARG A 145 4.14 -4.41 2.95
CA ARG A 145 3.98 -4.54 1.49
C ARG A 145 2.87 -3.62 1.00
N HIS A 146 1.67 -3.74 1.58
CA HIS A 146 0.52 -2.94 1.20
C HIS A 146 0.84 -1.44 1.25
N LEU A 147 1.48 -0.98 2.32
CA LEU A 147 1.88 0.42 2.45
C LEU A 147 2.81 0.89 1.33
N LEU A 148 3.85 0.09 1.04
CA LEU A 148 4.79 0.40 -0.04
C LEU A 148 4.07 0.40 -1.39
N GLU A 149 3.24 -0.61 -1.67
CA GLU A 149 2.51 -0.70 -2.93
C GLU A 149 1.54 0.46 -3.10
N SER A 150 0.78 0.85 -2.07
CA SER A 150 -0.10 2.02 -2.12
C SER A 150 0.68 3.30 -2.43
N ALA A 151 1.77 3.55 -1.70
CA ALA A 151 2.59 4.74 -1.91
C ALA A 151 3.19 4.79 -3.32
N GLY A 152 3.69 3.66 -3.83
CA GLY A 152 4.20 3.56 -5.18
C GLY A 152 3.11 3.73 -6.25
N TYR A 153 1.94 3.12 -6.02
CA TYR A 153 0.81 3.19 -6.93
C TYR A 153 0.31 4.62 -7.09
N VAL A 154 0.09 5.32 -5.97
CA VAL A 154 -0.26 6.75 -5.93
C VAL A 154 0.83 7.59 -6.58
N ALA A 155 2.10 7.37 -6.28
CA ALA A 155 3.20 8.13 -6.91
C ALA A 155 3.22 7.96 -8.43
N ARG A 156 2.98 6.73 -8.92
CA ARG A 156 2.95 6.42 -10.35
C ARG A 156 1.74 7.04 -11.04
N ARG A 157 0.55 6.90 -10.46
CA ARG A 157 -0.70 7.50 -10.96
C ARG A 157 -0.63 9.02 -10.93
N GLY A 158 -0.01 9.58 -9.89
CA GLY A 158 0.27 11.00 -9.74
C GLY A 158 1.03 11.64 -10.89
N LEU A 159 1.95 10.90 -11.52
CA LEU A 159 2.64 11.38 -12.72
C LEU A 159 1.66 11.58 -13.89
N ASP A 160 0.69 10.68 -14.02
CA ASP A 160 -0.34 10.74 -15.05
C ASP A 160 -1.41 11.80 -14.74
N HIS A 161 -1.87 11.85 -13.49
CA HIS A 161 -2.79 12.90 -13.01
C HIS A 161 -2.21 14.29 -13.23
N ALA A 162 -0.93 14.48 -12.91
CA ALA A 162 -0.25 15.75 -13.11
C ALA A 162 -0.13 16.11 -14.60
N ARG A 163 -0.04 15.15 -15.52
CA ARG A 163 -0.08 15.45 -16.97
C ARG A 163 -1.48 15.87 -17.41
N ARG A 164 -2.51 15.12 -16.99
CA ARG A 164 -3.91 15.39 -17.34
C ARG A 164 -4.46 16.69 -16.73
N SER A 165 -3.87 17.16 -15.63
CA SER A 165 -4.32 18.35 -14.91
C SER A 165 -3.39 19.57 -15.06
N ASP A 166 -2.41 19.52 -15.96
CA ASP A 166 -1.34 20.53 -16.07
C ASP A 166 -0.69 20.89 -14.72
N GLY A 167 -0.26 19.86 -13.99
CA GLY A 167 0.43 19.98 -12.71
C GLY A 167 -0.45 20.30 -11.50
N ARG A 168 -1.71 20.74 -11.67
CA ARG A 168 -2.60 21.14 -10.57
C ARG A 168 -2.77 20.07 -9.47
N THR A 169 -2.71 18.79 -9.81
CA THR A 169 -2.88 17.66 -8.86
C THR A 169 -1.61 17.27 -8.10
N ARG A 170 -0.44 17.87 -8.39
CA ARG A 170 0.86 17.49 -7.80
C ARG A 170 0.85 17.58 -6.27
N ARG A 171 0.26 18.64 -5.70
CA ARG A 171 0.23 18.86 -4.23
C ARG A 171 -0.65 17.83 -3.52
N LEU A 172 -1.80 17.49 -4.10
CA LEU A 172 -2.70 16.47 -3.56
C LEU A 172 -2.00 15.10 -3.57
N THR A 173 -1.46 14.72 -4.74
CA THR A 173 -0.73 13.45 -4.90
C THR A 173 0.46 13.37 -3.93
N GLY A 174 1.27 14.42 -3.85
CA GLY A 174 2.40 14.48 -2.93
C GLY A 174 1.97 14.29 -1.48
N THR A 175 0.88 14.94 -1.06
CA THR A 175 0.28 14.75 0.28
C THR A 175 -0.14 13.30 0.51
N LEU A 176 -0.81 12.67 -0.45
CA LEU A 176 -1.22 11.26 -0.36
C LEU A 176 -0.02 10.31 -0.21
N VAL A 177 1.03 10.50 -1.02
CA VAL A 177 2.27 9.70 -0.92
C VAL A 177 2.94 9.90 0.44
N LEU A 178 3.04 11.14 0.93
CA LEU A 178 3.62 11.45 2.24
C LEU A 178 2.80 10.87 3.40
N GLY A 179 1.47 10.85 3.27
CA GLY A 179 0.57 10.20 4.23
C GLY A 179 0.89 8.72 4.42
N HIS A 180 1.09 7.98 3.32
CA HIS A 180 1.57 6.59 3.40
C HIS A 180 2.96 6.50 4.04
N ALA A 181 3.88 7.39 3.68
CA ALA A 181 5.22 7.43 4.25
C ALA A 181 5.19 7.60 5.79
N ALA A 182 4.25 8.40 6.30
CA ALA A 182 4.07 8.64 7.74
C ALA A 182 3.63 7.38 8.51
N LEU A 183 2.86 6.48 7.89
CA LEU A 183 2.38 5.23 8.49
C LEU A 183 3.43 4.10 8.54
N ALA A 184 4.61 4.31 7.97
CA ALA A 184 5.68 3.30 7.91
C ALA A 184 6.08 2.65 9.25
N PRO A 185 6.22 3.40 10.38
CA PRO A 185 6.56 2.78 11.66
C PRO A 185 5.49 1.80 12.15
N LEU A 186 4.22 2.11 11.90
CA LEU A 186 3.08 1.32 12.32
C LEU A 186 2.98 -0.01 11.56
N ALA A 187 3.29 0.00 10.26
CA ALA A 187 3.20 -1.20 9.42
C ALA A 187 3.98 -2.40 10.00
N THR A 188 5.23 -2.18 10.42
CA THR A 188 6.05 -3.25 11.01
C THR A 188 5.54 -3.78 12.35
N HIS A 189 4.83 -2.93 13.11
CA HIS A 189 4.19 -3.34 14.35
C HIS A 189 3.01 -4.27 14.04
N LEU A 190 2.14 -3.86 13.11
CA LEU A 190 0.98 -4.63 12.68
C LEU A 190 1.38 -5.99 12.08
N ASP A 191 2.42 -6.03 11.24
CA ASP A 191 2.94 -7.30 10.70
C ASP A 191 3.39 -8.27 11.80
N ARG A 192 4.11 -7.77 12.81
CA ARG A 192 4.56 -8.61 13.93
C ARG A 192 3.41 -9.11 14.79
N GLU A 193 2.38 -8.30 14.99
CA GLU A 193 1.19 -8.68 15.75
C GLU A 193 0.32 -9.68 14.99
N ALA A 194 0.12 -9.49 13.68
CA ALA A 194 -0.56 -10.44 12.80
C ALA A 194 0.10 -11.82 12.80
N GLY A 195 1.43 -11.87 12.92
CA GLY A 195 2.18 -13.12 13.08
C GLY A 195 1.79 -13.98 14.29
N ARG A 196 1.07 -13.45 15.29
CA ARG A 196 0.46 -14.26 16.36
C ARG A 196 -0.73 -15.07 15.84
N SER A 197 -1.57 -14.45 15.03
CA SER A 197 -2.71 -15.09 14.38
C SER A 197 -2.28 -16.07 13.28
N HIS A 198 -1.23 -15.73 12.52
CA HIS A 198 -0.71 -16.60 11.46
C HIS A 198 -0.24 -17.96 11.98
N ARG A 199 0.31 -18.03 13.21
CA ARG A 199 0.69 -19.31 13.86
C ARG A 199 -0.51 -20.23 14.07
N CYS A 200 -1.70 -19.67 14.28
CA CYS A 200 -2.95 -20.41 14.41
C CYS A 200 -3.65 -20.66 13.05
N GLY A 201 -2.98 -20.35 11.94
CA GLY A 201 -3.52 -20.50 10.59
C GLY A 201 -4.58 -19.45 10.21
N ALA A 202 -4.73 -18.36 10.98
CA ALA A 202 -5.63 -17.26 10.64
C ALA A 202 -4.90 -16.20 9.82
N GLY A 203 -5.34 -15.94 8.58
CA GLY A 203 -4.68 -15.06 7.60
C GLY A 203 -4.96 -13.56 7.76
N ILE A 204 -5.14 -13.05 8.99
CA ILE A 204 -5.40 -11.62 9.23
C ILE A 204 -4.33 -10.74 8.56
N LEU A 205 -4.75 -9.61 7.97
CA LEU A 205 -3.99 -8.73 7.06
C LEU A 205 -3.62 -9.36 5.71
N VAL A 206 -3.15 -10.60 5.69
CA VAL A 206 -2.75 -11.31 4.46
C VAL A 206 -3.95 -11.50 3.53
N ASN A 207 -5.12 -11.76 4.11
CA ASN A 207 -6.36 -11.98 3.37
C ASN A 207 -7.27 -10.76 3.35
N ASP A 208 -6.96 -9.71 4.14
CA ASP A 208 -7.84 -8.57 4.35
C ASP A 208 -7.38 -7.31 3.60
N LEU A 209 -6.20 -7.36 2.98
CA LEU A 209 -5.63 -6.27 2.19
C LEU A 209 -5.73 -6.62 0.70
N PRO A 210 -6.33 -5.76 -0.14
CA PRO A 210 -6.42 -6.01 -1.56
C PRO A 210 -5.03 -5.91 -2.20
N ALA A 211 -4.82 -6.69 -3.27
CA ALA A 211 -3.58 -6.61 -4.04
C ALA A 211 -3.52 -5.29 -4.81
N ILE A 212 -2.44 -4.54 -4.65
CA ILE A 212 -2.26 -3.26 -5.33
C ILE A 212 -1.36 -3.45 -6.54
N PRO A 213 -1.82 -3.08 -7.76
CA PRO A 213 -1.08 -3.34 -8.99
C PRO A 213 0.06 -2.32 -9.19
N PHE A 214 1.00 -2.23 -8.25
CA PHE A 214 2.24 -1.48 -8.40
C PHE A 214 3.39 -2.37 -8.89
N SER A 215 3.56 -3.54 -8.25
CA SER A 215 4.70 -4.44 -8.43
C SER A 215 4.44 -5.63 -9.37
N SER A 216 3.22 -5.76 -9.93
CA SER A 216 2.84 -6.93 -10.74
C SER A 216 3.75 -7.14 -11.96
N LYS A 217 4.01 -8.40 -12.34
CA LYS A 217 4.87 -8.78 -13.48
C LYS A 217 4.53 -8.02 -14.77
N ARG A 218 3.24 -7.72 -14.99
CA ARG A 218 2.72 -6.94 -16.13
C ARG A 218 3.17 -5.46 -16.12
N ASN A 219 3.46 -4.90 -14.94
CA ASN A 219 3.99 -3.55 -14.75
C ASN A 219 5.52 -3.51 -14.69
N ALA A 220 6.18 -4.62 -14.35
CA ALA A 220 7.64 -4.76 -14.39
C ALA A 220 8.20 -4.63 -15.82
N ALA A 221 7.44 -5.03 -16.85
CA ALA A 221 7.80 -4.85 -18.26
C ALA A 221 7.73 -3.38 -18.74
N ARG A 222 7.14 -2.47 -17.96
CA ARG A 222 7.05 -1.02 -18.25
C ARG A 222 7.82 -0.19 -17.22
N ARG A 223 8.99 -0.67 -16.79
CA ARG A 223 9.85 0.04 -15.82
C ARG A 223 10.33 1.38 -16.39
N PHE A 224 9.63 2.45 -16.03
CA PHE A 224 10.10 3.84 -15.88
C PHE A 224 11.12 4.39 -16.91
N ALA A 225 11.08 3.90 -18.15
CA ALA A 225 11.73 4.54 -19.29
C ALA A 225 10.91 5.78 -19.64
N PRO A 226 11.53 6.95 -19.87
CA PRO A 226 10.85 8.03 -20.56
C PRO A 226 10.33 7.46 -21.89
N ARG A 227 9.04 7.63 -22.18
CA ARG A 227 8.56 7.46 -23.55
C ARG A 227 9.19 8.60 -24.35
N GLY A 228 10.34 8.33 -24.96
CA GLY A 228 11.15 9.31 -25.67
C GLY A 228 12.29 8.68 -26.48
N GLU A 229 12.75 7.47 -26.11
CA GLU A 229 13.69 6.69 -26.92
C GLU A 229 13.02 5.39 -27.33
N ARG A 230 12.22 5.46 -28.38
CA ARG A 230 12.06 4.32 -29.28
C ARG A 230 12.76 4.74 -30.56
N GLU A 231 13.96 4.20 -30.72
CA GLU A 231 14.61 3.85 -31.98
C GLU A 231 13.88 4.40 -33.22
N LEU A 232 14.37 5.54 -33.70
CA LEU A 232 14.45 5.75 -35.14
C LEU A 232 15.31 4.59 -35.66
N SER A 233 14.65 3.57 -36.18
CA SER A 233 15.30 2.55 -37.00
C SER A 233 16.00 3.28 -38.15
N PRO A 234 17.32 3.10 -38.37
CA PRO A 234 17.90 3.55 -39.62
C PRO A 234 17.23 2.77 -40.74
N ALA A 235 16.74 3.48 -41.74
CA ALA A 235 16.29 2.90 -42.98
C ALA A 235 17.43 2.04 -43.55
N ALA A 236 17.11 0.79 -43.91
CA ALA A 236 18.05 -0.05 -44.64
C ALA A 236 18.35 0.60 -46.00
N PRO A 237 19.60 0.65 -46.44
CA PRO A 237 19.93 1.11 -47.79
C PRO A 237 19.41 0.09 -48.82
N SER A 238 19.08 0.65 -49.97
CA SER A 238 18.49 0.03 -51.16
C SER A 238 19.30 -1.12 -51.74
#